data_AF-A0A403T875-F1
#
_entry.id   AF-A0A403T875-F1
#
_cell.length_a   1.000
_cell.length_b   1.000
_cell.length_c   1.000
_cell.angle_alpha   90.00
_cell.angle_beta   90.00
_cell.angle_gamma   90.00
#
_symmetry.space_group_name_H-M   'P 1'
#
loop_
_entity.id
_entity.type
_entity.pdbx_description
1 polymer ?
#
loop_
_entity_poly.entity_id
_entity_poly.type
_entity_poly.pdbx_seq_one_letter_code
_entity_poly.pdbx_strand_id
1 'polypeptide(L)'
;MKKVATLIAGLMFSGVTYSSDWHAYFKNDEMRGTTQRFIKSESDNVVNFGFPYEDGSKMEIVLRSKKTVLGAGKKPDSLPLTEALLIIKKGTFNCNSFNDCHI
;
A
#
# COMPACT_ATOMS: atom_id res chain seq x y z
N MET A 1 -7.19 49.72 9.58
CA MET A 1 -7.89 48.70 8.75
C MET A 1 -6.95 47.83 7.90
N LYS A 2 -5.78 48.30 7.45
CA LYS A 2 -4.84 47.50 6.62
C LYS A 2 -4.18 46.29 7.31
N LYS A 3 -4.02 46.30 8.64
CA LYS A 3 -3.34 45.22 9.38
C LYS A 3 -4.21 43.97 9.64
N VAL A 4 -5.53 44.08 9.52
CA VAL A 4 -6.47 42.96 9.74
C VAL A 4 -6.58 42.08 8.48
N ALA A 5 -6.48 42.69 7.30
CA ALA A 5 -6.54 41.98 6.02
C ALA A 5 -5.39 40.97 5.85
N THR A 6 -4.20 41.27 6.39
CA THR A 6 -3.02 40.40 6.29
C THR A 6 -3.14 39.14 7.15
N LEU A 7 -3.92 39.16 8.24
CA LEU A 7 -4.07 38.00 9.12
C LEU A 7 -5.00 36.93 8.53
N ILE A 8 -5.99 37.34 7.72
CA ILE A 8 -6.99 36.45 7.14
C ILE A 8 -6.43 35.68 5.92
N ALA A 9 -5.45 36.24 5.21
CA ALA A 9 -4.81 35.60 4.05
C ALA A 9 -3.89 34.42 4.42
N GLY A 10 -3.36 34.37 5.64
CA GLY A 10 -2.45 33.28 6.08
C GLY A 10 -3.17 31.97 6.46
N LEU A 11 -4.48 32.00 6.71
CA LEU A 11 -5.25 30.84 7.16
C LEU A 11 -5.73 29.92 6.02
N MET A 12 -5.55 30.31 4.76
CA MET A 12 -6.11 29.56 3.61
C MET A 12 -5.14 28.53 2.98
N PHE A 13 -3.94 28.34 3.53
CA PHE A 13 -2.97 27.35 3.04
C PHE A 13 -2.95 26.06 3.87
N SER A 14 -4.10 25.61 4.39
CA SER A 14 -4.25 24.22 4.84
C SER A 14 -4.38 23.31 3.63
N GLY A 15 -3.25 22.88 3.07
CA GLY A 15 -3.21 21.88 2.01
C GLY A 15 -3.77 20.55 2.50
N VAL A 16 -4.63 19.92 1.69
CA VAL A 16 -5.09 18.55 1.94
C VAL A 16 -3.95 17.59 1.63
N THR A 17 -3.52 16.82 2.63
CA THR A 17 -2.60 15.70 2.40
C THR A 17 -3.43 14.52 1.91
N TYR A 18 -3.27 14.13 0.65
CA TYR A 18 -3.86 12.91 0.13
C TYR A 18 -3.02 11.72 0.61
N SER A 19 -3.62 10.87 1.45
CA SER A 19 -3.10 9.52 1.70
C SER A 19 -3.60 8.61 0.59
N SER A 20 -2.74 7.76 0.07
CA SER A 20 -3.16 6.68 -0.84
C SER A 20 -4.20 5.80 -0.14
N ASP A 21 -5.23 5.40 -0.88
CA ASP A 21 -6.32 4.56 -0.38
C ASP A 21 -5.81 3.14 -0.10
N TRP A 22 -6.30 2.56 1.00
CA TRP A 22 -6.03 1.17 1.34
C TRP A 22 -7.13 0.26 0.77
N HIS A 23 -6.73 -0.72 -0.05
CA HIS A 23 -7.64 -1.69 -0.63
C HIS A 23 -7.55 -3.02 0.10
N ALA A 24 -8.69 -3.48 0.64
CA ALA A 24 -8.80 -4.78 1.30
C ALA A 24 -9.25 -5.87 0.31
N TYR A 25 -8.65 -7.05 0.41
CA TYR A 25 -9.06 -8.23 -0.33
C TYR A 25 -8.78 -9.52 0.46
N PHE A 26 -9.36 -10.63 0.01
CA PHE A 26 -9.26 -11.93 0.68
C PHE A 26 -8.81 -13.00 -0.30
N LYS A 27 -8.02 -13.95 0.20
CA LYS A 27 -7.68 -15.16 -0.54
C LYS A 27 -8.14 -16.38 0.25
N ASN A 28 -8.88 -17.25 -0.41
CA ASN A 28 -9.25 -18.56 0.12
C ASN A 28 -8.36 -19.64 -0.51
N ASP A 29 -7.80 -20.53 0.30
CA ASP A 29 -7.11 -21.75 -0.11
C ASP A 29 -8.09 -22.90 0.11
N GLU A 30 -8.84 -23.24 -0.94
CA GLU A 30 -9.93 -24.23 -0.88
C GLU A 30 -9.43 -25.61 -0.47
N MET A 31 -8.21 -25.99 -0.90
CA MET A 31 -7.62 -27.28 -0.55
C MET A 31 -7.32 -27.41 0.94
N ARG A 32 -7.01 -26.30 1.61
CA ARG A 32 -6.70 -26.27 3.05
C ARG A 32 -7.84 -25.72 3.90
N GLY A 33 -8.91 -25.23 3.29
CA GLY A 33 -10.00 -24.53 3.98
C GLY A 33 -9.55 -23.29 4.75
N THR A 34 -8.45 -22.66 4.34
CA THR A 34 -7.90 -21.48 5.04
C THR A 34 -8.15 -20.20 4.28
N THR A 35 -8.51 -19.15 4.99
CA THR A 35 -8.64 -17.80 4.43
C THR A 35 -7.54 -16.89 4.98
N GLN A 36 -7.15 -15.91 4.17
CA GLN A 36 -6.18 -14.89 4.51
C GLN A 36 -6.71 -13.51 4.08
N ARG A 37 -6.63 -12.53 4.98
CA ARG A 37 -6.95 -11.14 4.72
C ARG A 37 -5.71 -10.38 4.28
N PHE A 38 -5.89 -9.50 3.32
CA PHE A 38 -4.88 -8.57 2.84
C PHE A 38 -5.46 -7.16 2.82
N ILE A 39 -4.65 -6.17 3.16
CA ILE A 39 -4.92 -4.76 2.91
C ILE A 39 -3.66 -4.17 2.30
N LYS A 40 -3.81 -3.43 1.21
CA LYS A 40 -2.67 -2.92 0.47
C LYS A 40 -2.84 -1.47 0.04
N SER A 41 -1.74 -0.75 -0.06
CA SER A 41 -1.66 0.59 -0.62
C SER A 41 -0.52 0.63 -1.62
N GLU A 42 -0.80 1.21 -2.79
CA GLU A 42 0.17 1.35 -3.87
C GLU A 42 0.79 2.75 -3.81
N SER A 43 2.10 2.82 -4.06
CA SER A 43 2.82 4.08 -4.20
C SER A 43 2.41 4.82 -5.47
N ASP A 44 2.37 6.14 -5.39
CA ASP A 44 2.19 7.00 -6.56
C ASP A 44 3.46 7.06 -7.43
N ASN A 45 4.63 6.70 -6.87
CA ASN A 45 5.88 6.66 -7.59
C ASN A 45 5.94 5.44 -8.52
N VAL A 46 6.24 5.69 -9.80
CA VAL A 46 6.46 4.67 -10.82
C VAL A 46 7.95 4.61 -11.14
N VAL A 47 8.52 3.41 -11.13
CA VAL A 47 9.86 3.13 -11.60
C VAL A 47 9.77 2.34 -12.90
N ASN A 48 10.32 2.90 -13.97
CA ASN A 48 10.33 2.25 -15.27
C ASN A 48 11.35 1.12 -15.29
N PHE A 49 10.89 -0.10 -15.50
CA PHE A 49 11.75 -1.24 -15.77
C PHE A 49 11.87 -1.45 -17.28
N GLY A 50 13.02 -2.01 -17.69
CA GLY A 50 13.17 -2.49 -19.06
C GLY A 50 12.23 -3.66 -19.36
N PHE A 51 12.22 -4.08 -20.62
CA PHE A 51 11.50 -5.28 -21.08
C PHE A 51 11.69 -6.47 -20.12
N PRO A 52 10.63 -7.25 -19.77
CA PRO A 52 9.28 -7.29 -20.37
C PRO A 52 8.21 -6.45 -19.65
N TYR A 53 8.60 -5.53 -18.76
CA TYR A 53 7.65 -4.83 -17.89
C TYR A 53 7.17 -3.51 -18.50
N GLU A 54 6.25 -3.61 -19.45
CA GLU A 54 5.54 -2.43 -19.97
C GLU A 54 4.76 -1.72 -18.83
N ASP A 55 4.75 -0.38 -18.89
CA ASP A 55 4.20 0.57 -17.90
C ASP A 55 5.00 0.72 -16.59
N GLY A 56 6.22 0.18 -16.53
CA GLY A 56 7.04 0.25 -15.32
C GLY A 56 6.44 -0.53 -14.15
N SER A 57 6.86 -0.20 -12.94
CA SER A 57 6.42 -0.86 -11.72
C SER A 57 6.29 0.12 -10.58
N LYS A 58 5.47 -0.27 -9.61
CA LYS A 58 5.21 0.51 -8.41
C LYS A 58 5.49 -0.34 -7.19
N MET A 59 5.86 0.34 -6.12
CA MET A 59 5.95 -0.25 -4.80
C MET A 59 4.54 -0.38 -4.19
N GLU A 60 4.31 -1.45 -3.45
CA GLU A 60 3.07 -1.74 -2.73
C GLU A 60 3.43 -2.14 -1.30
N ILE A 61 2.79 -1.51 -0.32
CA ILE A 61 2.81 -1.98 1.06
C ILE A 61 1.60 -2.88 1.24
N VAL A 62 1.83 -4.11 1.70
CA VAL A 62 0.77 -5.09 1.95
C VAL A 62 0.82 -5.53 3.41
N LEU A 63 -0.30 -5.33 4.12
CA LEU A 63 -0.54 -5.92 5.42
C LEU A 63 -1.38 -7.19 5.23
N ARG A 64 -0.97 -8.30 5.85
CA ARG A 64 -1.73 -9.55 5.76
C ARG A 64 -1.90 -10.26 7.09
N SER A 65 -3.00 -11.00 7.22
CA SER A 65 -3.21 -11.92 8.33
C SER A 65 -2.41 -13.21 8.12
N LYS A 66 -2.29 -14.04 9.16
CA LYS A 66 -1.94 -15.45 8.96
C LYS A 66 -3.05 -16.16 8.17
N LYS A 67 -2.71 -17.28 7.54
CA LYS A 67 -3.70 -18.23 7.02
C LYS A 67 -4.46 -18.81 8.20
N THR A 68 -5.78 -18.82 8.15
CA THR A 68 -6.61 -19.28 9.27
C THR A 68 -7.83 -20.00 8.74
N VAL A 69 -8.19 -21.13 9.36
CA VAL A 69 -9.48 -21.78 9.10
C VAL A 69 -10.59 -20.90 9.69
N LEU A 70 -11.49 -20.41 8.85
CA LEU A 70 -12.60 -19.58 9.31
C LEU A 70 -13.64 -20.47 9.99
N GLY A 71 -13.90 -20.21 11.28
CA GLY A 71 -15.02 -20.83 11.99
C GLY A 71 -16.37 -20.36 11.44
N ALA A 72 -17.41 -21.18 11.64
CA ALA A 72 -18.77 -20.85 11.22
C ALA A 72 -19.20 -19.47 11.74
N GLY A 73 -19.71 -18.62 10.84
CA GLY A 73 -20.17 -17.26 11.16
C GLY A 73 -19.08 -16.18 11.28
N LYS A 74 -17.79 -16.53 11.18
CA LYS A 74 -16.71 -15.53 11.19
C LYS A 74 -16.48 -14.94 9.80
N LYS A 75 -16.40 -13.61 9.72
CA LYS A 75 -16.11 -12.89 8.47
C LYS A 75 -14.60 -12.80 8.22
N PRO A 76 -14.12 -12.97 6.98
CA PRO A 76 -12.71 -12.76 6.62
C PRO A 76 -12.15 -11.39 7.05
N ASP A 77 -12.97 -10.35 7.02
CA ASP A 77 -12.63 -8.99 7.48
C ASP A 77 -12.17 -8.92 8.94
N SER A 78 -12.59 -9.87 9.78
CA SER A 78 -12.24 -9.89 11.20
C SER A 78 -10.86 -10.47 11.48
N LEU A 79 -10.17 -11.01 10.47
CA LEU A 79 -8.83 -11.58 10.65
C LEU A 79 -7.83 -10.45 10.99
N PRO A 80 -7.03 -10.59 12.08
CA PRO A 80 -6.04 -9.60 12.46
C PRO A 80 -4.88 -9.60 11.47
N LEU A 81 -4.40 -8.42 11.09
CA LEU A 81 -3.19 -8.25 10.29
C LEU A 81 -1.97 -8.47 11.19
N THR A 82 -1.06 -9.34 10.76
CA THR A 82 0.08 -9.78 11.59
C THR A 82 1.42 -9.60 10.89
N GLU A 83 1.42 -9.36 9.58
CA GLU A 83 2.63 -9.27 8.76
C GLU A 83 2.52 -8.06 7.84
N ALA A 84 3.61 -7.31 7.69
CA ALA A 84 3.77 -6.23 6.73
C ALA A 84 4.80 -6.64 5.67
N LEU A 85 4.51 -6.35 4.41
CA LEU A 85 5.34 -6.67 3.26
C LEU A 85 5.53 -5.41 2.42
N LEU A 86 6.76 -5.24 1.92
CA LEU A 86 7.08 -4.27 0.89
C LEU A 86 7.32 -5.04 -0.42
N ILE A 87 6.51 -4.76 -1.44
CA ILE A 87 6.49 -5.52 -2.69
C ILE A 87 6.65 -4.56 -3.86
N ILE A 88 7.34 -5.00 -4.91
CA ILE A 88 7.38 -4.33 -6.21
C ILE A 88 6.46 -5.13 -7.14
N LYS A 89 5.42 -4.50 -7.71
CA LYS A 89 4.34 -5.23 -8.41
C LYS A 89 4.81 -6.01 -9.64
N LYS A 90 5.75 -5.46 -10.39
CA LYS A 90 6.35 -6.04 -11.60
C LYS A 90 7.87 -5.94 -11.52
N GLY A 91 8.60 -7.00 -11.87
CA GLY A 91 10.07 -6.99 -11.93
C GLY A 91 10.79 -7.17 -10.61
N THR A 92 12.11 -7.05 -10.67
CA THR A 92 13.04 -7.15 -9.55
C THR A 92 14.02 -5.98 -9.62
N PHE A 93 14.31 -5.33 -8.49
CA PHE A 93 15.44 -4.40 -8.42
C PHE A 93 16.72 -5.22 -8.30
N ASN A 94 17.66 -4.99 -9.22
CA ASN A 94 19.01 -5.52 -9.08
C ASN A 94 19.92 -4.39 -8.59
N CYS A 95 20.07 -4.29 -7.27
CA CYS A 95 20.92 -3.30 -6.63
C CYS A 95 22.34 -3.85 -6.53
N ASN A 96 23.23 -3.46 -7.45
CA ASN A 96 24.63 -3.89 -7.40
C ASN A 96 25.41 -3.25 -6.23
N SER A 97 24.86 -2.20 -5.60
CA SER A 97 25.40 -1.54 -4.41
C SER A 97 24.27 -1.07 -3.49
N PHE A 98 24.45 -1.18 -2.17
CA PHE A 98 23.47 -0.80 -1.14
C PHE A 98 23.11 0.70 -1.20
N ASN A 99 23.99 1.54 -1.76
CA ASN A 99 23.84 2.99 -1.74
C ASN A 99 23.08 3.56 -2.95
N ASP A 100 22.91 2.78 -4.03
CA ASP A 100 22.29 3.27 -5.27
C ASP A 100 20.81 2.89 -5.40
N CYS A 101 20.25 2.21 -4.39
CA CYS A 101 18.85 1.83 -4.37
C CYS A 101 18.05 2.74 -3.43
N HIS A 102 17.32 3.66 -4.05
CA HIS A 102 16.34 4.51 -3.39
C HIS A 102 14.97 4.18 -3.98
N ILE A 103 13.98 3.95 -3.12
CA ILE A 103 12.57 3.82 -3.50
C ILE A 103 11.83 5.08 -3.07
#